data_AF-S8CSR3-F1
#
_entry.id   AF-S8CSR3-F1
#
_cell.length_a   1.000
_cell.length_b   1.000
_cell.length_c   1.000
_cell.angle_alpha   90.00
_cell.angle_beta   90.00
_cell.angle_gamma   90.00
#
_symmetry.space_group_name_H-M   'P 1'
#
loop_
_entity.id
_entity.type
_entity.pdbx_description
1 polymer ?
#
loop_
_entity_poly.entity_id
_entity_poly.type
_entity_poly.pdbx_seq_one_letter_code
_entity_poly.pdbx_strand_id
1 'polypeptide(L)'
;RGSGTTARGRRLLKVREEKRKKEHEKLHNYPAWAKVLENACKSDTELRAVLGDSIGNPELMRKRVEERVRRRGSDFNKSKSGSVLAFKVSFRDFNPLDSHIWFELYGSPSDRDVDLLGSVIQSWYLMGRLGAFNSSNLQLANSTSMEFDPLYDAEKGSKAMPASFHDISDVEFQDNWGRVWVDLGTSDLMAIDVLLNCLTGLSSE
;
A
#
# COMPACT_ATOMS: atom_id res chain seq x y z
N ARG A 1 12.76 66.85 -29.63
CA ARG A 1 11.58 66.59 -30.48
C ARG A 1 11.07 65.20 -30.13
N GLY A 2 9.99 65.11 -29.36
CA GLY A 2 9.38 63.84 -28.98
C GLY A 2 8.55 63.26 -30.13
N SER A 3 8.71 61.97 -30.38
CA SER A 3 7.78 61.11 -31.11
C SER A 3 8.33 59.70 -30.97
N GLY A 4 7.70 58.75 -30.27
CA GLY A 4 6.28 58.62 -30.01
C GLY A 4 5.92 57.20 -30.40
N THR A 5 6.22 56.23 -29.54
CA THR A 5 5.55 54.93 -29.63
C THR A 5 4.06 55.20 -29.47
N THR A 6 3.36 55.21 -30.60
CA THR A 6 1.93 55.49 -30.69
C THR A 6 1.17 54.57 -29.73
N ALA A 7 0.05 55.04 -29.19
CA ALA A 7 -0.78 54.25 -28.27
C ALA A 7 -1.14 52.87 -28.84
N ARG A 8 -1.25 52.75 -30.17
CA ARG A 8 -1.42 51.50 -30.91
C ARG A 8 -0.22 50.56 -30.80
N GLY A 9 1.01 51.07 -30.90
CA GLY A 9 2.24 50.27 -30.74
C GLY A 9 2.39 49.67 -29.35
N ARG A 10 2.06 50.45 -28.30
CA ARG A 10 2.08 49.97 -26.91
C ARG A 10 1.01 48.90 -26.64
N ARG A 11 -0.19 49.04 -27.21
CA ARG A 11 -1.24 48.00 -27.14
C ARG A 11 -0.85 46.71 -27.87
N LEU A 12 -0.25 46.81 -29.05
CA LEU A 12 0.18 45.64 -29.82
C LEU A 12 1.32 44.87 -29.15
N LEU A 13 2.26 45.57 -28.49
CA LEU A 13 3.32 44.95 -27.70
C LEU A 13 2.74 44.21 -26.49
N LYS A 14 1.82 44.84 -25.75
CA LYS A 14 1.15 44.22 -24.60
C LYS A 14 0.35 42.97 -24.98
N VAL A 15 -0.34 43.00 -26.12
CA VAL A 15 -1.07 41.82 -26.65
C VAL A 15 -0.10 40.70 -27.06
N ARG A 16 1.06 41.03 -27.65
CA ARG A 16 2.09 40.02 -27.98
C ARG A 16 2.73 39.41 -26.75
N GLU A 17 3.02 40.21 -25.72
CA GLU A 17 3.53 39.72 -24.44
C GLU A 17 2.51 38.86 -23.70
N GLU A 18 1.24 39.25 -23.65
CA GLU A 18 0.17 38.44 -23.07
C GLU A 18 -0.03 37.13 -23.84
N LYS A 19 0.10 37.15 -25.17
CA LYS A 19 0.03 35.94 -25.99
C LYS A 19 1.21 35.00 -25.70
N ARG A 20 2.45 35.53 -25.68
CA ARG A 20 3.65 34.78 -25.30
C ARG A 20 3.57 34.23 -23.88
N LYS A 21 3.03 35.01 -22.93
CA LYS A 21 2.86 34.59 -21.54
C LYS A 21 1.83 33.48 -21.40
N LYS A 22 0.69 33.56 -22.11
CA LYS A 22 -0.31 32.49 -22.17
C LYS A 22 0.21 31.23 -22.86
N GLU A 23 1.03 31.37 -23.90
CA GLU A 23 1.68 30.24 -24.57
C GLU A 23 2.73 29.59 -23.66
N HIS A 24 3.52 30.37 -22.94
CA HIS A 24 4.51 29.91 -21.96
C HIS A 24 3.84 29.24 -20.74
N GLU A 25 2.78 29.82 -20.19
CA GLU A 25 1.97 29.21 -19.11
C GLU A 25 1.30 27.90 -19.58
N LYS A 26 0.78 27.84 -20.81
CA LYS A 26 0.26 26.58 -21.37
C LYS A 26 1.33 25.49 -21.51
N LEU A 27 2.56 25.86 -21.88
CA LEU A 27 3.66 24.91 -22.05
C LEU A 27 4.24 24.41 -20.72
N HIS A 28 4.30 25.29 -19.72
CA HIS A 28 4.93 25.00 -18.42
C HIS A 28 3.95 24.52 -17.34
N ASN A 29 2.65 24.68 -17.53
CA ASN A 29 1.63 24.28 -16.54
C ASN A 29 1.01 22.89 -16.81
N TYR A 30 1.72 22.01 -17.55
CA TYR A 30 1.31 20.62 -17.70
C TYR A 30 2.18 19.72 -16.80
N PRO A 31 1.68 19.32 -15.62
CA PRO A 31 2.47 18.65 -14.61
C PRO A 31 3.00 17.30 -15.08
N ALA A 32 4.13 16.86 -14.54
CA ALA A 32 4.73 15.56 -14.86
C ALA A 32 3.75 14.40 -14.62
N TRP A 33 3.01 14.44 -13.50
CA TRP A 33 2.00 13.43 -13.18
C TRP A 33 0.88 13.32 -14.24
N ALA A 34 0.46 14.44 -14.84
CA ALA A 34 -0.57 14.45 -15.87
C ALA A 34 -0.06 13.81 -17.17
N LYS A 35 1.22 14.03 -17.52
CA LYS A 35 1.88 13.34 -18.65
C LYS A 35 1.98 11.83 -18.44
N VAL A 36 2.31 11.40 -17.22
CA VAL A 36 2.38 9.97 -16.88
C VAL A 36 1.00 9.32 -17.01
N LEU A 37 -0.04 9.94 -16.44
CA LEU A 37 -1.41 9.43 -16.53
C LEU A 37 -1.91 9.36 -17.97
N GLU A 38 -1.66 10.39 -18.78
CA GLU A 38 -2.03 10.40 -20.19
C GLU A 38 -1.31 9.32 -20.99
N ASN A 39 -0.02 9.08 -20.70
CA ASN A 39 0.73 7.99 -21.33
C ASN A 39 0.19 6.62 -20.90
N ALA A 40 -0.17 6.44 -19.62
CA ALA A 40 -0.75 5.20 -19.12
C ALA A 40 -2.12 4.89 -19.78
N CYS A 41 -2.93 5.91 -20.08
CA CYS A 41 -4.20 5.75 -20.82
C CYS A 41 -4.04 5.22 -22.26
N LYS A 42 -2.83 5.22 -22.82
CA LYS A 42 -2.60 4.65 -24.16
C LYS A 42 -2.61 3.12 -24.13
N SER A 43 -2.14 2.53 -23.04
CA SER A 43 -2.06 1.08 -22.85
C SER A 43 -3.18 0.51 -21.98
N ASP A 44 -3.74 1.31 -21.07
CA ASP A 44 -4.75 0.88 -20.11
C ASP A 44 -6.15 1.40 -20.50
N THR A 45 -7.01 0.47 -20.93
CA THR A 45 -8.39 0.75 -21.35
C THR A 45 -9.29 1.15 -20.18
N GLU A 46 -9.04 0.65 -18.97
CA GLU A 46 -9.83 1.00 -17.79
C GLU A 46 -9.51 2.42 -17.32
N LEU A 47 -8.22 2.76 -17.25
CA LEU A 47 -7.78 4.10 -16.88
C LEU A 47 -8.25 5.14 -17.91
N ARG A 48 -8.23 4.77 -19.19
CA ARG A 48 -8.79 5.61 -20.27
C ARG A 48 -10.30 5.80 -20.11
N ALA A 49 -11.05 4.80 -19.68
CA ALA A 49 -12.48 4.94 -19.42
C ALA A 49 -12.76 5.86 -18.22
N VAL A 50 -11.87 5.90 -17.22
CA VAL A 50 -11.98 6.81 -16.06
C VAL A 50 -11.73 8.27 -16.47
N LEU A 51 -10.67 8.52 -17.25
CA LEU A 51 -10.28 9.88 -17.62
C LEU A 51 -11.11 10.41 -18.81
N GLY A 52 -11.41 9.59 -19.81
CA GLY A 52 -12.27 9.95 -20.94
C GLY A 52 -11.85 11.24 -21.64
N ASP A 53 -12.79 12.17 -21.80
CA ASP A 53 -12.61 13.51 -22.39
C ASP A 53 -11.82 14.50 -21.50
N SER A 54 -11.44 14.11 -20.27
CA SER A 54 -10.60 14.97 -19.41
C SER A 54 -9.10 14.94 -19.76
N ILE A 55 -8.67 14.00 -20.61
CA ILE A 55 -7.26 13.84 -21.03
C ILE A 55 -6.75 15.13 -21.69
N GLY A 56 -5.63 15.65 -21.20
CA GLY A 56 -5.02 16.90 -21.69
C GLY A 56 -5.36 18.14 -20.84
N ASN A 57 -6.23 18.04 -19.84
CA ASN A 57 -6.47 19.09 -18.85
C ASN A 57 -6.19 18.57 -17.42
N PRO A 58 -5.06 18.95 -16.79
CA PRO A 58 -4.66 18.44 -15.49
C PRO A 58 -5.73 18.60 -14.41
N GLU A 59 -6.41 19.75 -14.34
CA GLU A 59 -7.38 20.01 -13.28
C GLU A 59 -8.62 19.11 -13.41
N LEU A 60 -9.06 18.85 -14.64
CA LEU A 60 -10.18 17.95 -14.91
C LEU A 60 -9.80 16.48 -14.70
N MET A 61 -8.58 16.09 -15.09
CA MET A 61 -8.06 14.74 -14.85
C MET A 61 -8.03 14.45 -13.35
N ARG A 62 -7.48 15.38 -12.56
CA ARG A 62 -7.43 15.28 -11.10
C ARG A 62 -8.83 15.11 -10.50
N LYS A 63 -9.76 16.00 -10.87
CA LYS A 63 -11.14 15.95 -10.38
C LYS A 63 -11.85 14.64 -10.72
N ARG A 64 -11.62 14.09 -11.91
CA ARG A 64 -12.21 12.79 -12.31
C ARG A 64 -11.61 11.60 -11.58
N VAL A 65 -10.30 11.60 -11.36
CA VAL A 65 -9.64 10.58 -10.55
C VAL A 65 -10.14 10.65 -9.11
N GLU A 66 -10.17 11.84 -8.50
CA GLU A 66 -10.70 12.05 -7.14
C GLU A 66 -12.18 11.63 -7.03
N GLU A 67 -13.01 11.97 -8.01
CA GLU A 67 -14.41 11.57 -8.03
C GLU A 67 -14.59 10.05 -8.23
N ARG A 68 -13.74 9.43 -9.05
CA ARG A 68 -13.73 7.98 -9.22
C ARG A 68 -13.28 7.28 -7.95
N VAL A 69 -12.24 7.75 -7.29
CA VAL A 69 -11.79 7.25 -5.99
C VAL A 69 -12.87 7.42 -4.93
N ARG A 70 -13.62 8.53 -4.93
CA ARG A 70 -14.75 8.72 -4.02
C ARG A 70 -15.92 7.78 -4.30
N ARG A 71 -16.27 7.54 -5.57
CA ARG A 71 -17.39 6.65 -5.96
C ARG A 71 -17.03 5.17 -5.84
N ARG A 72 -15.84 4.75 -6.32
CA ARG A 72 -15.32 3.38 -6.21
C ARG A 72 -14.65 3.08 -4.88
N GLY A 73 -14.39 4.08 -4.03
CA GLY A 73 -13.94 3.89 -2.65
C GLY A 73 -14.88 2.98 -1.87
N SER A 74 -16.17 2.98 -2.23
CA SER A 74 -17.19 2.06 -1.70
C SER A 74 -17.07 0.63 -2.25
N ASP A 75 -16.57 0.44 -3.48
CA ASP A 75 -16.45 -0.86 -4.16
C ASP A 75 -15.17 -1.62 -3.77
N PHE A 76 -14.21 -0.97 -3.10
CA PHE A 76 -13.07 -1.68 -2.50
C PHE A 76 -13.50 -2.56 -1.32
N ASN A 77 -14.64 -2.24 -0.69
CA ASN A 77 -15.29 -3.16 0.23
C ASN A 77 -16.10 -4.17 -0.59
N LYS A 78 -15.44 -5.23 -1.06
CA LYS A 78 -16.15 -6.50 -1.31
C LYS A 78 -17.06 -6.77 -0.11
N SER A 79 -18.25 -7.31 -0.34
CA SER A 79 -19.12 -7.77 0.74
C SER A 79 -18.39 -8.85 1.52
N LYS A 80 -17.74 -8.43 2.60
CA LYS A 80 -17.10 -9.26 3.62
C LYS A 80 -18.16 -10.23 4.15
N SER A 81 -17.98 -11.53 3.91
CA SER A 81 -18.93 -12.54 4.38
C SER A 81 -18.64 -12.98 5.81
N GLY A 82 -17.42 -12.68 6.28
CA GLY A 82 -16.97 -12.93 7.64
C GLY A 82 -17.58 -12.04 8.72
N SER A 83 -17.21 -12.34 9.97
CA SER A 83 -17.72 -11.66 11.16
C SER A 83 -17.32 -10.17 11.19
N VAL A 84 -18.28 -9.29 11.49
CA VAL A 84 -18.05 -7.85 11.71
C VAL A 84 -17.38 -7.59 13.07
N LEU A 85 -17.42 -8.57 13.98
CA LEU A 85 -16.79 -8.48 15.30
C LEU A 85 -15.32 -8.84 15.20
N ALA A 86 -14.47 -7.95 15.70
CA ALA A 86 -13.04 -8.23 15.87
C ALA A 86 -12.86 -9.43 16.81
N PHE A 87 -12.04 -10.40 16.41
CA PHE A 87 -11.73 -11.54 17.26
C PHE A 87 -10.89 -11.11 18.46
N LYS A 88 -11.04 -11.83 19.56
CA LYS A 88 -10.36 -11.53 20.82
C LYS A 88 -8.94 -12.09 20.79
N VAL A 89 -7.97 -11.26 21.16
CA VAL A 89 -6.57 -11.67 21.35
C VAL A 89 -6.24 -11.63 22.84
N SER A 90 -5.61 -12.69 23.34
CA SER A 90 -5.09 -12.72 24.71
C SER A 90 -3.73 -13.43 24.74
N PHE A 91 -2.80 -12.88 25.49
CA PHE A 91 -1.48 -13.47 25.72
C PHE A 91 -1.47 -14.14 27.10
N ARG A 92 -0.92 -15.36 27.16
CA ARG A 92 -0.74 -16.11 28.40
C ARG A 92 0.62 -16.81 28.35
N ASP A 93 1.46 -16.57 29.35
CA ASP A 93 2.78 -17.19 29.51
C ASP A 93 3.64 -17.15 28.23
N PHE A 94 3.63 -16.01 27.54
CA PHE A 94 4.27 -15.86 26.23
C PHE A 94 5.81 -15.94 26.35
N ASN A 95 6.38 -16.92 25.64
CA ASN A 95 7.81 -17.10 25.46
C ASN A 95 8.12 -17.20 23.95
N PRO A 96 8.82 -16.24 23.33
CA PRO A 96 9.09 -16.23 21.89
C PRO A 96 9.76 -17.52 21.36
N LEU A 97 10.51 -18.22 22.20
CA LEU A 97 11.24 -19.43 21.82
C LEU A 97 10.44 -20.73 22.02
N ASP A 98 9.32 -20.65 22.74
CA ASP A 98 8.49 -21.80 23.07
C ASP A 98 7.07 -21.32 23.42
N SER A 99 6.28 -21.05 22.39
CA SER A 99 4.88 -20.64 22.57
C SER A 99 3.95 -21.46 21.69
N HIS A 100 2.73 -21.64 22.16
CA HIS A 100 1.65 -22.17 21.34
C HIS A 100 0.69 -21.04 20.99
N ILE A 101 0.39 -20.90 19.71
CA ILE A 101 -0.67 -20.04 19.20
C ILE A 101 -1.92 -20.90 19.06
N TRP A 102 -3.01 -20.43 19.65
CA TRP A 102 -4.30 -21.10 19.63
C TRP A 102 -5.29 -20.26 18.83
N PHE A 103 -6.07 -20.93 17.98
CA PHE A 103 -7.11 -20.32 17.16
C PHE A 103 -8.46 -20.92 17.58
N GLU A 104 -9.40 -20.07 17.98
CA GLU A 104 -10.78 -20.48 18.20
C GLU A 104 -11.60 -20.07 16.97
N LEU A 105 -12.12 -21.06 16.25
CA LEU A 105 -12.98 -20.85 15.09
C LEU A 105 -14.44 -20.81 15.53
N TYR A 106 -15.26 -20.08 14.76
CA TYR A 106 -16.70 -19.97 15.01
C TYR A 106 -17.43 -21.33 14.94
N GLY A 107 -16.91 -22.26 14.14
CA GLY A 107 -17.36 -23.64 14.04
C GLY A 107 -16.24 -24.55 13.57
N SER A 108 -16.55 -25.83 13.34
CA SER A 108 -15.57 -26.78 12.79
C SER A 108 -15.09 -26.29 11.41
N PRO A 109 -13.76 -26.24 11.18
CA PRO A 109 -13.22 -25.75 9.92
C PRO A 109 -13.60 -26.71 8.79
N SER A 110 -13.89 -26.15 7.61
CA SER A 110 -13.92 -26.92 6.37
C SER A 110 -12.50 -27.23 5.90
N ASP A 111 -12.33 -28.21 5.01
CA ASP A 111 -11.03 -28.54 4.40
C ASP A 111 -10.37 -27.29 3.77
N ARG A 112 -11.18 -26.41 3.17
CA ARG A 112 -10.72 -25.15 2.61
C ARG A 112 -10.17 -24.20 3.68
N ASP A 113 -10.79 -24.15 4.85
CA ASP A 113 -10.34 -23.28 5.95
C ASP A 113 -9.03 -23.81 6.54
N VAL A 114 -8.89 -25.13 6.65
CA VAL A 114 -7.66 -25.81 7.07
C VAL A 114 -6.51 -25.48 6.10
N ASP A 115 -6.73 -25.65 4.79
CA ASP A 115 -5.73 -25.35 3.77
C ASP A 115 -5.34 -23.87 3.76
N LEU A 116 -6.32 -22.98 3.93
CA LEU A 116 -6.10 -21.54 3.93
C LEU A 116 -5.33 -21.08 5.17
N LEU A 117 -5.73 -21.53 6.37
CA LEU A 117 -5.02 -21.19 7.60
C LEU A 117 -3.61 -21.80 7.60
N GLY A 118 -3.46 -23.05 7.16
CA GLY A 118 -2.16 -23.69 6.98
C GLY A 118 -1.26 -22.91 6.04
N SER A 119 -1.79 -22.45 4.90
CA SER A 119 -1.06 -21.64 3.93
C SER A 119 -0.63 -20.27 4.50
N VAL A 120 -1.48 -19.63 5.30
CA VAL A 120 -1.16 -18.37 5.99
C VAL A 120 -0.02 -18.57 6.98
N ILE A 121 -0.10 -19.60 7.82
CA ILE A 121 0.93 -19.91 8.81
C ILE A 121 2.25 -20.28 8.13
N GLN A 122 2.21 -21.09 7.07
CA GLN A 122 3.41 -21.45 6.33
C GLN A 122 4.07 -20.24 5.66
N SER A 123 3.26 -19.35 5.06
CA SER A 123 3.76 -18.11 4.44
C SER A 123 4.39 -17.17 5.48
N TRP A 124 3.73 -17.04 6.64
CA TRP A 124 4.23 -16.28 7.77
C TRP A 124 5.57 -16.84 8.27
N TYR A 125 5.68 -18.16 8.45
CA TYR A 125 6.94 -18.81 8.82
C TYR A 125 8.05 -18.58 7.80
N LEU A 126 7.78 -18.76 6.50
CA LEU A 126 8.77 -18.56 5.44
C LEU A 126 9.31 -17.12 5.42
N MET A 127 8.43 -16.13 5.55
CA MET A 127 8.84 -14.72 5.68
C MET A 127 9.70 -14.50 6.93
N GLY A 128 9.29 -15.07 8.07
CA GLY A 128 10.05 -15.00 9.32
C GLY A 128 11.41 -15.67 9.23
N ARG A 129 11.52 -16.81 8.55
CA ARG A 129 12.78 -17.55 8.37
C ARG A 129 13.79 -16.77 7.52
N LEU A 130 13.30 -16.00 6.55
CA LEU A 130 14.10 -15.11 5.70
C LEU A 130 14.40 -13.74 6.36
N GLY A 131 13.89 -13.51 7.57
CA GLY A 131 14.09 -12.29 8.34
C GLY A 131 13.33 -11.07 7.84
N ALA A 132 12.17 -11.29 7.21
CA ALA A 132 11.28 -10.20 6.78
C ALA A 132 10.76 -9.37 7.97
N PHE A 133 10.64 -9.98 9.15
CA PHE A 133 10.15 -9.33 10.36
C PHE A 133 11.27 -8.67 11.18
N ASN A 134 12.22 -8.02 10.49
CA ASN A 134 13.33 -7.31 11.10
C ASN A 134 13.01 -5.81 11.22
N SER A 135 12.54 -5.41 12.39
CA SER A 135 12.22 -4.02 12.72
C SER A 135 13.45 -3.10 12.65
N SER A 136 14.66 -3.62 12.93
CA SER A 136 15.90 -2.85 12.86
C SER A 136 16.30 -2.45 11.43
N ASN A 137 15.76 -3.14 10.41
CA ASN A 137 15.99 -2.87 8.99
C ASN A 137 14.76 -2.29 8.26
N LEU A 138 13.79 -1.69 8.98
CA LEU A 138 12.63 -1.02 8.39
C LEU A 138 12.96 0.38 7.82
N GLN A 139 13.78 0.42 6.78
CA GLN A 139 14.29 1.68 6.22
C GLN A 139 13.17 2.56 5.62
N LEU A 140 12.23 1.95 4.91
CA LEU A 140 11.11 2.65 4.28
C LEU A 140 10.10 3.17 5.30
N ALA A 141 9.79 2.38 6.34
CA ALA A 141 8.88 2.84 7.40
C ALA A 141 9.47 4.01 8.20
N ASN A 142 10.79 4.04 8.35
CA ASN A 142 11.52 5.13 9.01
C ASN A 142 11.77 6.35 8.09
N SER A 143 11.39 6.28 6.81
CA SER A 143 11.55 7.39 5.88
C SER A 143 10.40 8.38 6.06
N THR A 144 10.70 9.58 6.57
CA THR A 144 9.71 10.57 7.04
C THR A 144 8.94 11.29 5.92
N SER A 145 9.33 11.14 4.64
CA SER A 145 8.71 11.89 3.54
C SER A 145 8.43 11.02 2.33
N MET A 146 7.16 11.02 1.90
CA MET A 146 6.70 10.48 0.61
C MET A 146 6.79 11.53 -0.52
N GLU A 147 7.38 12.71 -0.26
CA GLU A 147 7.50 13.76 -1.27
C GLU A 147 8.61 13.46 -2.29
N PHE A 148 9.50 12.50 -1.99
CA PHE A 148 10.61 12.07 -2.84
C PHE A 148 10.64 10.55 -2.97
N ASP A 149 11.35 10.06 -3.99
CA ASP A 149 11.59 8.64 -4.16
C ASP A 149 12.31 8.08 -2.93
N PRO A 150 11.77 7.02 -2.30
CA PRO A 150 12.41 6.46 -1.12
C PRO A 150 13.73 5.77 -1.50
N LEU A 151 14.75 5.99 -0.68
CA LEU A 151 16.06 5.36 -0.85
C LEU A 151 16.21 4.15 0.08
N TYR A 152 16.75 3.06 -0.46
CA TYR A 152 17.09 1.87 0.31
C TYR A 152 18.60 1.70 0.34
N ASP A 153 19.19 1.68 1.53
CA ASP A 153 20.63 1.54 1.73
C ASP A 153 20.97 0.07 1.99
N ALA A 154 21.63 -0.55 1.00
CA ALA A 154 22.05 -1.94 1.07
C ALA A 154 23.15 -2.19 2.13
N GLU A 155 24.06 -1.23 2.36
CA GLU A 155 25.08 -1.37 3.39
C GLU A 155 24.47 -1.30 4.79
N LYS A 156 23.51 -0.37 4.99
CA LYS A 156 22.75 -0.29 6.23
C LYS A 156 21.99 -1.59 6.50
N GLY A 157 21.36 -2.16 5.46
CA GLY A 157 20.67 -3.44 5.56
C GLY A 157 21.61 -4.60 5.92
N SER A 158 22.80 -4.65 5.33
CA SER A 158 23.81 -5.68 5.63
C SER A 158 24.38 -5.59 7.06
N LYS A 159 24.34 -4.41 7.68
CA LYS A 159 24.85 -4.19 9.05
C LYS A 159 23.78 -4.43 10.11
N ALA A 160 22.51 -4.56 9.72
CA ALA A 160 21.42 -4.85 10.64
C ALA A 160 21.59 -6.26 11.23
N MET A 161 21.29 -6.40 12.52
CA MET A 161 21.31 -7.72 13.17
C MET A 161 20.24 -8.60 12.53
N PRO A 162 20.56 -9.85 12.14
CA PRO A 162 19.57 -10.78 11.61
C PRO A 162 18.50 -11.10 12.65
N ALA A 163 17.25 -11.06 12.24
CA ALA A 163 16.08 -11.40 13.06
C ALA A 163 15.30 -12.47 12.30
N SER A 164 15.34 -13.72 12.74
CA SER A 164 14.74 -14.84 11.98
C SER A 164 14.08 -15.87 12.87
N PHE A 165 13.02 -16.50 12.35
CA PHE A 165 12.41 -17.67 12.97
C PHE A 165 13.39 -18.85 13.00
N HIS A 166 13.25 -19.69 14.01
CA HIS A 166 13.97 -20.95 14.07
C HIS A 166 13.09 -22.08 13.55
N ASP A 167 11.90 -22.26 14.12
CA ASP A 167 11.07 -23.42 13.81
C ASP A 167 9.58 -23.23 14.11
N ILE A 168 8.76 -24.11 13.54
CA ILE A 168 7.31 -24.17 13.75
C ILE A 168 6.82 -25.62 13.61
N SER A 169 5.78 -25.99 14.37
CA SER A 169 5.10 -27.27 14.15
C SER A 169 4.10 -27.19 13.00
N ASP A 170 3.58 -28.34 12.57
CA ASP A 170 2.36 -28.35 11.76
C ASP A 170 1.19 -27.73 12.52
N VAL A 171 0.21 -27.21 11.77
CA VAL A 171 -1.05 -26.71 12.35
C VAL A 171 -1.96 -27.89 12.60
N GLU A 172 -2.32 -28.09 13.86
CA GLU A 172 -3.21 -29.16 14.30
C GLU A 172 -4.61 -28.60 14.54
N PHE A 173 -5.63 -29.33 14.11
CA PHE A 173 -7.04 -28.97 14.36
C PHE A 173 -7.73 -30.06 15.17
N GLN A 174 -8.53 -29.63 16.14
CA GLN A 174 -9.45 -30.47 16.89
C GLN A 174 -10.75 -29.70 17.13
N ASP A 175 -11.87 -30.25 16.66
CA ASP A 175 -13.18 -29.61 16.72
C ASP A 175 -13.17 -28.20 16.09
N ASN A 176 -13.32 -27.15 16.89
CA ASN A 176 -13.25 -25.75 16.46
C ASN A 176 -11.94 -25.06 16.87
N TRP A 177 -10.98 -25.81 17.38
CA TRP A 177 -9.68 -25.29 17.82
C TRP A 177 -8.58 -25.65 16.83
N GLY A 178 -7.76 -24.65 16.51
CA GLY A 178 -6.48 -24.83 15.85
C GLY A 178 -5.33 -24.54 16.80
N ARG A 179 -4.19 -25.20 16.63
CA ARG A 179 -2.99 -24.95 17.41
C ARG A 179 -1.74 -25.08 16.56
N VAL A 180 -0.76 -24.22 16.84
CA VAL A 180 0.60 -24.34 16.30
C VAL A 180 1.63 -23.96 17.35
N TRP A 181 2.70 -24.74 17.47
CA TRP A 181 3.87 -24.41 18.28
C TRP A 181 4.87 -23.59 17.47
N VAL A 182 5.46 -22.57 18.08
CA VAL A 182 6.39 -21.63 17.43
C VAL A 182 7.66 -21.43 18.25
N ASP A 183 8.80 -21.40 17.54
CA ASP A 183 10.07 -20.81 17.97
C ASP A 183 10.41 -19.64 17.04
N LEU A 184 10.05 -18.44 17.48
CA LEU A 184 10.28 -17.18 16.76
C LEU A 184 11.77 -16.82 16.68
N GLY A 185 12.63 -17.51 17.42
CA GLY A 185 14.07 -17.30 17.43
C GLY A 185 14.44 -15.87 17.79
N THR A 186 15.18 -15.23 16.89
CA THR A 186 15.60 -13.82 17.04
C THR A 186 14.67 -12.84 16.33
N SER A 187 13.54 -13.30 15.81
CA SER A 187 12.58 -12.41 15.12
C SER A 187 11.94 -11.41 16.07
N ASP A 188 11.67 -10.22 15.55
CA ASP A 188 10.99 -9.19 16.32
C ASP A 188 9.49 -9.47 16.45
N LEU A 189 8.87 -8.86 17.47
CA LEU A 189 7.44 -8.97 17.75
C LEU A 189 6.55 -8.43 16.62
N MET A 190 7.10 -7.66 15.67
CA MET A 190 6.41 -7.27 14.43
C MET A 190 5.86 -8.49 13.68
N ALA A 191 6.50 -9.65 13.81
CA ALA A 191 5.99 -10.89 13.26
C ALA A 191 4.57 -11.22 13.76
N ILE A 192 4.30 -11.00 15.06
CA ILE A 192 3.00 -11.24 15.67
C ILE A 192 1.97 -10.22 15.17
N ASP A 193 2.35 -8.94 15.07
CA ASP A 193 1.46 -7.91 14.54
C ASP A 193 1.02 -8.23 13.10
N VAL A 194 1.97 -8.64 12.24
CA VAL A 194 1.67 -9.04 10.87
C VAL A 194 0.72 -10.24 10.85
N LEU A 195 0.95 -11.25 11.68
CA LEU A 195 0.06 -12.41 11.78
C LEU A 195 -1.36 -12.00 12.20
N LEU A 196 -1.51 -11.18 13.25
CA LEU A 196 -2.80 -10.72 13.72
C LEU A 196 -3.56 -9.92 12.65
N ASN A 197 -2.84 -9.08 11.89
CA ASN A 197 -3.42 -8.35 10.76
C ASN A 197 -3.88 -9.31 9.65
N CYS A 198 -3.09 -10.34 9.32
CA CYS A 198 -3.48 -11.37 8.36
C CYS A 198 -4.75 -12.12 8.81
N LEU A 199 -4.80 -12.55 10.07
CA LEU A 199 -5.96 -13.25 10.63
C LEU A 199 -7.21 -12.36 10.69
N THR A 200 -7.04 -11.06 10.90
CA THR A 200 -8.14 -10.08 10.82
C THR A 200 -8.68 -9.96 9.40
N GLY A 201 -7.79 -9.95 8.41
CA GLY A 201 -8.18 -10.03 7.00
C GLY A 201 -8.96 -11.31 6.73
N LEU A 202 -8.39 -12.45 7.09
CA LEU A 202 -8.95 -13.79 6.90
C LEU A 202 -10.34 -13.94 7.52
N SER A 203 -10.51 -13.52 8.77
CA SER A 203 -11.79 -13.57 9.48
C SER A 203 -12.88 -12.69 8.84
N SER A 204 -12.49 -11.76 7.98
CA SER A 204 -13.38 -10.78 7.36
C SER A 204 -13.70 -11.10 5.89
N GLU A 205 -13.00 -12.05 5.27
CA GLU A 205 -13.41 -12.60 3.96
C GLU A 205 -14.69 -13.44 4.13
#